data_AF-A0A5J5DAV8-F1
#
_entry.id   AF-A0A5J5DAV8-F1
#
_cell.length_a   1.000
_cell.length_b   1.000
_cell.length_c   1.000
_cell.angle_alpha   90.00
_cell.angle_beta   90.00
_cell.angle_gamma   90.00
#
_symmetry.space_group_name_H-M   'P 1'
#
loop_
_entity.id
_entity.type
_entity.pdbx_description
1 polymer ?
#
loop_
_entity_poly.entity_id
_entity_poly.type
_entity_poly.pdbx_seq_one_letter_code
_entity_poly.pdbx_strand_id
1 'polypeptide(L)'
;MTRSAAEGCLSLEKLTLQDCQKLTDLSLKHVSKGLNKLKVLNLSFCGGISDAGMIHLSHMTHLCSLNLRSCDNISDTGIMHLAMGSLRLSGLDVSFCDKIGDQSLAYIAQGLYQLKSLSLCSCHISDDGINRMVRQMHELKTLNIGQCVRITDKGLELIADHLTQLTGIDLYGCTKITKRGLERITQLPCLKVLNLGLWQMTESERVRVAVVVVRGRRELAEDAGVPVMAEVCQVGDVELELTAVLGQG
;
A
#
# COMPACT_ATOMS: atom_id res chain seq x y z
N MET A 1 22.24 -36.15 21.45
CA MET A 1 21.93 -35.24 20.32
C MET A 1 21.11 -34.09 20.86
N THR A 2 21.73 -32.91 20.91
CA THR A 2 21.33 -31.73 21.70
C THR A 2 20.14 -30.99 21.09
N ARG A 3 19.02 -30.93 21.84
CA ARG A 3 17.97 -29.92 21.71
C ARG A 3 18.57 -28.57 22.16
N SER A 4 19.05 -27.72 21.27
CA SER A 4 19.53 -26.38 21.67
C SER A 4 19.64 -25.31 20.56
N ALA A 5 18.96 -25.44 19.41
CA ALA A 5 19.08 -24.43 18.34
C ALA A 5 17.76 -23.77 17.92
N ALA A 6 16.61 -24.17 18.47
CA ALA A 6 15.29 -23.67 18.04
C ALA A 6 14.40 -23.13 19.18
N GLU A 7 14.94 -22.99 20.40
CA GLU A 7 14.23 -22.32 21.52
C GLU A 7 14.54 -20.80 21.55
N GLY A 8 15.45 -20.33 20.69
CA GLY A 8 15.81 -18.93 20.58
C GLY A 8 14.72 -18.13 19.87
N CYS A 9 14.20 -17.12 20.56
CA CYS A 9 13.33 -16.04 20.06
C CYS A 9 11.80 -16.27 20.06
N LEU A 10 11.26 -16.93 21.10
CA LEU A 10 9.80 -16.98 21.34
C LEU A 10 9.14 -15.59 21.57
N SER A 11 9.92 -14.52 21.70
CA SER A 11 9.46 -13.14 21.91
C SER A 11 9.68 -12.22 20.71
N LEU A 12 10.25 -12.69 19.60
CA LEU A 12 10.55 -11.82 18.46
C LEU A 12 9.26 -11.29 17.83
N GLU A 13 9.08 -9.98 17.84
CA GLU A 13 7.89 -9.32 17.27
C GLU A 13 8.12 -8.78 15.86
N LYS A 14 9.38 -8.54 15.46
CA LYS A 14 9.72 -7.99 14.14
C LYS A 14 10.88 -8.77 13.54
N LEU A 15 10.71 -9.20 12.30
CA LEU A 15 11.73 -9.95 11.55
C LEU A 15 11.83 -9.37 10.14
N THR A 16 13.04 -8.95 9.77
CA THR A 16 13.35 -8.47 8.42
C THR A 16 14.30 -9.46 7.76
N LEU A 17 13.88 -9.96 6.61
CA LEU A 17 14.55 -10.96 5.80
C LEU A 17 14.62 -10.51 4.33
N GLN A 18 14.67 -9.20 4.11
CA GLN A 18 14.72 -8.61 2.79
C GLN A 18 15.89 -9.15 1.97
N ASP A 19 15.67 -9.38 0.67
CA ASP A 19 16.67 -9.83 -0.31
C ASP A 19 17.41 -11.12 0.09
N CYS A 20 16.76 -11.95 0.91
CA CYS A 20 17.31 -13.23 1.32
C CYS A 20 16.95 -14.31 0.29
N GLN A 21 17.68 -14.33 -0.84
CA GLN A 21 17.41 -15.20 -2.01
C GLN A 21 17.44 -16.71 -1.75
N LYS A 22 18.01 -17.14 -0.62
CA LYS A 22 18.04 -18.55 -0.21
C LYS A 22 16.81 -18.99 0.60
N LEU A 23 15.91 -18.06 0.93
CA LEU A 23 14.68 -18.42 1.61
C LEU A 23 13.75 -19.18 0.69
N THR A 24 13.06 -20.15 1.26
CA THR A 24 12.08 -20.99 0.57
C THR A 24 10.81 -21.08 1.40
N ASP A 25 9.76 -21.68 0.86
CA ASP A 25 8.53 -21.94 1.60
C ASP A 25 8.78 -22.80 2.86
N LEU A 26 9.79 -23.66 2.83
CA LEU A 26 10.22 -24.40 4.02
C LEU A 26 10.73 -23.47 5.13
N SER A 27 11.41 -22.37 4.79
CA SER A 27 11.81 -21.37 5.77
C SER A 27 10.59 -20.74 6.46
N LEU A 28 9.53 -20.43 5.70
CA LEU A 28 8.29 -19.89 6.25
C LEU A 28 7.55 -20.88 7.15
N LYS A 29 7.62 -22.19 6.85
CA LYS A 29 7.12 -23.25 7.74
C LYS A 29 7.81 -23.24 9.11
N HIS A 30 9.12 -22.97 9.15
CA HIS A 30 9.85 -22.90 10.40
C HIS A 30 9.55 -21.59 11.15
N VAL A 31 9.47 -20.47 10.42
CA VAL A 31 9.06 -19.17 10.96
C VAL A 31 7.69 -19.25 11.63
N SER A 32 6.69 -19.82 10.95
CA SER A 32 5.32 -19.87 11.49
C SER A 32 5.16 -20.78 12.71
N LYS A 33 6.05 -21.78 12.87
CA LYS A 33 6.05 -22.68 14.05
C LYS A 33 6.85 -22.12 15.23
N GLY A 34 7.95 -21.42 14.95
CA GLY A 34 8.87 -20.93 15.98
C GLY A 34 8.52 -19.54 16.50
N LEU A 35 8.00 -18.65 15.63
CA LEU A 35 7.86 -17.22 15.92
C LEU A 35 6.39 -16.82 16.13
N ASN A 36 5.75 -17.43 17.13
CA ASN A 36 4.30 -17.30 17.38
C ASN A 36 3.85 -15.91 17.86
N LYS A 37 4.80 -15.04 18.24
CA LYS A 37 4.56 -13.64 18.65
C LYS A 37 4.94 -12.62 17.58
N LEU A 38 5.32 -13.07 16.38
CA LEU A 38 5.76 -12.18 15.31
C LEU A 38 4.61 -11.30 14.84
N LYS A 39 4.82 -9.98 14.86
CA LYS A 39 3.87 -8.95 14.44
C LYS A 39 4.20 -8.34 13.09
N VAL A 40 5.50 -8.24 12.77
CA VAL A 40 5.98 -7.64 11.52
C VAL A 40 6.94 -8.60 10.84
N LEU A 41 6.67 -8.91 9.58
CA LEU A 41 7.53 -9.74 8.74
C LEU A 41 7.79 -9.04 7.40
N ASN A 42 9.06 -8.77 7.11
CA ASN A 42 9.48 -8.26 5.82
C ASN A 42 10.24 -9.34 5.04
N LEU A 43 9.66 -9.78 3.93
CA LEU A 43 10.19 -10.76 2.98
C LEU A 43 10.42 -10.15 1.60
N SER A 44 10.47 -8.82 1.49
CA SER A 44 10.63 -8.16 0.19
C SER A 44 11.86 -8.68 -0.55
N PHE A 45 11.75 -8.75 -1.88
CA PHE A 45 12.78 -9.25 -2.79
C PHE A 45 13.18 -10.72 -2.55
N CYS A 46 12.39 -11.54 -1.86
CA CYS A 46 12.72 -12.96 -1.66
C CYS A 46 12.16 -13.83 -2.78
N GLY A 47 12.91 -14.02 -3.87
CA GLY A 47 12.45 -14.75 -5.05
C GLY A 47 12.14 -16.24 -4.82
N GLY A 48 12.69 -16.86 -3.78
CA GLY A 48 12.43 -18.27 -3.44
C GLY A 48 11.14 -18.52 -2.65
N ILE A 49 10.39 -17.47 -2.26
CA ILE A 49 9.10 -17.59 -1.59
C ILE A 49 7.96 -17.62 -2.62
N SER A 50 7.04 -18.57 -2.48
CA SER A 50 5.90 -18.77 -3.38
C SER A 50 4.55 -18.80 -2.67
N ASP A 51 3.48 -18.96 -3.44
CA ASP A 51 2.11 -19.13 -2.94
C ASP A 51 2.00 -20.24 -1.87
N ALA A 52 2.78 -21.32 -2.00
CA ALA A 52 2.80 -22.40 -1.02
C ALA A 52 3.30 -21.94 0.35
N GLY A 53 4.24 -21.00 0.39
CA GLY A 53 4.74 -20.38 1.62
C GLY A 53 3.67 -19.58 2.36
N MET A 54 2.70 -19.01 1.65
CA MET A 54 1.63 -18.21 2.27
C MET A 54 0.69 -19.04 3.13
N ILE A 55 0.54 -20.34 2.84
CA ILE A 55 -0.22 -21.30 3.67
C ILE A 55 0.38 -21.38 5.08
N HIS A 56 1.69 -21.21 5.22
CA HIS A 56 2.35 -21.24 6.52
C HIS A 56 2.12 -19.95 7.32
N LEU A 57 2.04 -18.80 6.64
CA LEU A 57 1.83 -17.50 7.28
C LEU A 57 0.35 -17.23 7.61
N SER A 58 -0.59 -17.84 6.88
CA SER A 58 -2.03 -17.59 7.00
C SER A 58 -2.63 -17.86 8.39
N HIS A 59 -1.91 -18.59 9.25
CA HIS A 59 -2.35 -18.92 10.62
C HIS A 59 -1.60 -18.14 11.71
N MET A 60 -0.72 -17.20 11.35
CA MET A 60 0.05 -16.41 12.31
C MET A 60 -0.82 -15.27 12.88
N THR A 61 -1.67 -15.56 13.87
CA THR A 61 -2.69 -14.63 14.39
C THR A 61 -2.16 -13.32 14.99
N HIS A 62 -0.89 -13.28 15.38
CA HIS A 62 -0.23 -12.05 15.87
C HIS A 62 0.38 -11.21 14.75
N LEU A 63 0.50 -11.75 13.53
CA LEU A 63 1.08 -11.03 12.41
C LEU A 63 0.12 -9.93 11.96
N CYS A 64 0.59 -8.69 12.04
CA CYS A 64 -0.18 -7.49 11.70
C CYS A 64 0.38 -6.80 10.45
N SER A 65 1.66 -6.96 10.13
CA SER A 65 2.29 -6.33 8.98
C SER A 65 3.13 -7.33 8.20
N LEU A 66 2.84 -7.43 6.90
CA LEU A 66 3.53 -8.34 5.99
C LEU A 66 3.98 -7.57 4.74
N ASN A 67 5.26 -7.64 4.43
CA ASN A 67 5.83 -7.09 3.20
C ASN A 67 6.34 -8.23 2.30
N LEU A 68 5.74 -8.35 1.11
CA LEU A 68 6.01 -9.30 0.04
C LEU A 68 6.40 -8.58 -1.26
N ARG A 69 6.84 -7.32 -1.19
CA ARG A 69 7.23 -6.53 -2.35
C ARG A 69 8.26 -7.27 -3.19
N SER A 70 8.09 -7.28 -4.52
CA SER A 70 9.02 -7.93 -5.46
C SER A 70 9.28 -9.41 -5.13
N CYS A 71 8.24 -10.13 -4.68
CA CYS A 71 8.27 -11.58 -4.57
C CYS A 71 7.59 -12.19 -5.82
N ASP A 72 8.37 -12.39 -6.88
CA ASP A 72 7.88 -12.73 -8.23
C ASP A 72 7.10 -14.06 -8.34
N ASN A 73 7.19 -14.91 -7.32
CA ASN A 73 6.50 -16.19 -7.23
C ASN A 73 5.21 -16.14 -6.39
N ILE A 74 4.77 -14.94 -6.00
CA ILE A 74 3.48 -14.70 -5.36
C ILE A 74 2.44 -14.26 -6.38
N SER A 75 1.28 -14.91 -6.38
CA SER A 75 0.14 -14.66 -7.25
C SER A 75 -1.15 -14.43 -6.46
N ASP A 76 -2.26 -14.23 -7.18
CA ASP A 76 -3.60 -14.21 -6.58
C ASP A 76 -3.90 -15.43 -5.68
N THR A 77 -3.29 -16.59 -5.97
CA THR A 77 -3.43 -17.81 -5.14
C THR A 77 -2.77 -17.63 -3.76
N GLY A 78 -1.60 -17.00 -3.69
CA GLY A 78 -0.94 -16.72 -2.42
C GLY A 78 -1.76 -15.76 -1.56
N ILE A 79 -2.34 -14.73 -2.18
CA ILE A 79 -3.23 -13.79 -1.48
C ILE A 79 -4.51 -14.47 -1.01
N MET A 80 -5.09 -15.37 -1.82
CA MET A 80 -6.20 -16.22 -1.41
C MET A 80 -5.86 -17.01 -0.13
N HIS A 81 -4.69 -17.65 -0.07
CA HIS A 81 -4.26 -18.39 1.12
C HIS A 81 -4.15 -17.49 2.36
N LEU A 82 -3.59 -16.28 2.22
CA LEU A 82 -3.54 -15.32 3.34
C LEU A 82 -4.95 -14.90 3.78
N ALA A 83 -5.84 -14.61 2.84
CA ALA A 83 -7.19 -14.13 3.11
C ALA A 83 -8.11 -15.20 3.72
N MET A 84 -7.97 -16.46 3.33
CA MET A 84 -8.73 -17.59 3.91
C MET A 84 -8.20 -18.02 5.29
N GLY A 85 -7.07 -17.45 5.73
CA GLY A 85 -6.47 -17.72 7.03
C GLY A 85 -7.15 -17.01 8.20
N SER A 86 -6.48 -17.01 9.35
CA SER A 86 -6.88 -16.33 10.58
C SER A 86 -6.07 -15.04 10.83
N LEU A 87 -5.49 -14.48 9.78
CA LEU A 87 -4.68 -13.27 9.84
C LEU A 87 -5.52 -12.04 10.18
N ARG A 88 -4.92 -11.12 10.95
CA ARG A 88 -5.48 -9.81 11.27
C ARG A 88 -4.51 -8.71 10.85
N LEU A 89 -4.19 -8.69 9.56
CA LEU A 89 -3.25 -7.72 9.01
C LEU A 89 -3.83 -6.31 9.09
N SER A 90 -3.01 -5.39 9.59
CA SER A 90 -3.20 -3.94 9.47
C SER A 90 -2.40 -3.34 8.32
N GLY A 91 -1.34 -4.01 7.85
CA GLY A 91 -0.51 -3.58 6.72
C GLY A 91 -0.11 -4.73 5.80
N LEU A 92 -0.31 -4.55 4.50
CA LEU A 92 0.12 -5.50 3.46
C LEU A 92 0.79 -4.74 2.31
N ASP A 93 2.00 -5.14 1.94
CA ASP A 93 2.68 -4.66 0.74
C ASP A 93 2.95 -5.83 -0.20
N VAL A 94 2.37 -5.78 -1.40
CA VAL A 94 2.53 -6.75 -2.49
C VAL A 94 2.96 -6.06 -3.79
N SER A 95 3.58 -4.89 -3.65
CA SER A 95 4.02 -4.08 -4.78
C SER A 95 5.03 -4.82 -5.66
N PHE A 96 5.03 -4.56 -6.96
CA PHE A 96 5.94 -5.16 -7.94
C PHE A 96 5.83 -6.69 -8.00
N CYS A 97 4.66 -7.23 -7.68
CA CYS A 97 4.33 -8.64 -7.91
C CYS A 97 3.44 -8.75 -9.15
N ASP A 98 4.03 -9.05 -10.31
CA ASP A 98 3.35 -9.01 -11.63
C ASP A 98 2.21 -10.03 -11.79
N LYS A 99 2.14 -11.03 -10.92
CA LYS A 99 1.09 -12.06 -10.90
C LYS A 99 -0.09 -11.70 -9.97
N ILE A 100 -0.10 -10.48 -9.43
CA ILE A 100 -1.18 -9.94 -8.61
C ILE A 100 -2.12 -9.09 -9.48
N GLY A 101 -3.41 -9.44 -9.47
CA GLY A 101 -4.46 -8.77 -10.23
C GLY A 101 -5.75 -8.56 -9.46
N ASP A 102 -6.84 -8.32 -10.20
CA ASP A 102 -8.15 -7.98 -9.63
C ASP A 102 -8.72 -9.06 -8.71
N GLN A 103 -8.29 -10.31 -8.89
CA GLN A 103 -8.74 -11.41 -8.05
C GLN A 103 -8.12 -11.35 -6.65
N SER A 104 -6.85 -10.91 -6.52
CA SER A 104 -6.26 -10.60 -5.21
C SER A 104 -7.07 -9.57 -4.44
N LEU A 105 -7.52 -8.50 -5.11
CA LEU A 105 -8.34 -7.47 -4.47
C LEU A 105 -9.67 -8.02 -3.94
N ALA A 106 -10.27 -8.99 -4.65
CA ALA A 106 -11.47 -9.68 -4.18
C ALA A 106 -11.18 -10.52 -2.92
N TYR A 107 -10.07 -11.27 -2.90
CA TYR A 107 -9.68 -12.06 -1.73
C TYR A 107 -9.33 -11.18 -0.52
N ILE A 108 -8.58 -10.10 -0.74
CA ILE A 108 -8.27 -9.11 0.30
C ILE A 108 -9.56 -8.55 0.91
N ALA A 109 -10.54 -8.20 0.09
CA ALA A 109 -11.83 -7.69 0.57
C ALA A 109 -12.62 -8.71 1.41
N GLN A 110 -12.50 -10.00 1.10
CA GLN A 110 -13.21 -11.07 1.80
C GLN A 110 -12.58 -11.44 3.14
N GLY A 111 -11.24 -11.47 3.23
CA GLY A 111 -10.53 -12.02 4.37
C GLY A 111 -9.69 -11.03 5.19
N LEU A 112 -9.22 -9.95 4.55
CA LEU A 112 -8.27 -8.99 5.13
C LEU A 112 -8.90 -7.59 5.27
N TYR A 113 -10.20 -7.53 5.55
CA TYR A 113 -11.01 -6.30 5.64
C TYR A 113 -10.56 -5.33 6.76
N GLN A 114 -9.66 -5.74 7.66
CA GLN A 114 -9.11 -4.92 8.75
C GLN A 114 -7.84 -4.15 8.37
N LEU A 115 -7.37 -4.29 7.12
CA LEU A 115 -6.20 -3.56 6.63
C LEU A 115 -6.41 -2.05 6.74
N LYS A 116 -5.40 -1.39 7.27
CA LYS A 116 -5.28 0.08 7.33
C LYS A 116 -4.31 0.61 6.30
N SER A 117 -3.37 -0.22 5.84
CA SER A 117 -2.39 0.12 4.81
C SER A 117 -2.30 -1.00 3.79
N LEU A 118 -2.44 -0.66 2.51
CA LEU A 118 -2.32 -1.58 1.40
C LEU A 118 -1.47 -0.94 0.30
N SER A 119 -0.43 -1.64 -0.12
CA SER A 119 0.41 -1.24 -1.25
C SER A 119 0.37 -2.31 -2.35
N LEU A 120 -0.05 -1.86 -3.54
CA LEU A 120 -0.24 -2.62 -4.77
C LEU A 120 0.52 -1.95 -5.93
N CYS A 121 1.58 -1.19 -5.61
CA CYS A 121 2.30 -0.41 -6.60
C CYS A 121 2.82 -1.34 -7.71
N SER A 122 2.62 -0.99 -8.98
CA SER A 122 3.02 -1.79 -10.14
C SER A 122 2.40 -3.21 -10.18
N CYS A 123 1.17 -3.38 -9.68
CA CYS A 123 0.39 -4.62 -9.86
C CYS A 123 -0.56 -4.53 -11.07
N HIS A 124 -1.04 -5.67 -11.56
CA HIS A 124 -1.93 -5.77 -12.72
C HIS A 124 -3.42 -5.60 -12.37
N ILE A 125 -3.74 -4.64 -11.50
CA ILE A 125 -5.10 -4.32 -11.05
C ILE A 125 -5.78 -3.26 -11.93
N SER A 126 -7.11 -3.24 -11.93
CA SER A 126 -7.97 -2.34 -12.70
C SER A 126 -9.13 -1.78 -11.87
N ASP A 127 -9.95 -0.92 -12.48
CA ASP A 127 -11.15 -0.36 -11.85
C ASP A 127 -12.12 -1.44 -11.34
N ASP A 128 -12.17 -2.62 -11.99
CA ASP A 128 -13.03 -3.72 -11.56
C ASP A 128 -12.53 -4.37 -10.26
N GLY A 129 -11.21 -4.49 -10.08
CA GLY A 129 -10.62 -4.92 -8.83
C GLY A 129 -10.89 -3.92 -7.71
N ILE A 130 -10.73 -2.62 -7.98
CA ILE A 130 -11.05 -1.55 -7.04
C ILE A 130 -12.54 -1.61 -6.62
N ASN A 131 -13.47 -1.75 -7.57
CA ASN A 131 -14.91 -1.89 -7.29
C ASN A 131 -15.22 -3.06 -6.33
N ARG A 132 -14.49 -4.19 -6.44
CA ARG A 132 -14.64 -5.32 -5.51
C ARG A 132 -14.07 -4.99 -4.14
N MET A 133 -12.90 -4.37 -4.10
CA MET A 133 -12.17 -4.01 -2.87
C MET A 133 -12.95 -3.04 -1.97
N VAL A 134 -13.42 -1.93 -2.55
CA VAL A 134 -13.98 -0.81 -1.79
C VAL A 134 -15.30 -1.13 -1.09
N ARG A 135 -15.94 -2.25 -1.42
CA ARG A 135 -17.18 -2.72 -0.80
C ARG A 135 -17.03 -3.20 0.64
N GLN A 136 -15.82 -3.49 1.09
CA GLN A 136 -15.56 -4.05 2.43
C GLN A 136 -14.48 -3.27 3.20
N MET A 137 -13.52 -2.65 2.50
CA MET A 137 -12.32 -2.07 3.11
C MET A 137 -12.50 -0.65 3.67
N HIS A 138 -13.54 -0.41 4.47
CA HIS A 138 -13.88 0.93 4.98
C HIS A 138 -12.90 1.51 6.01
N GLU A 139 -12.06 0.66 6.61
CA GLU A 139 -11.03 1.07 7.58
C GLU A 139 -9.71 1.48 6.95
N LEU A 140 -9.58 1.38 5.61
CA LEU A 140 -8.34 1.65 4.90
C LEU A 140 -7.95 3.13 5.04
N LYS A 141 -6.73 3.38 5.53
CA LYS A 141 -6.18 4.72 5.76
C LYS A 141 -5.15 5.13 4.73
N THR A 142 -4.39 4.18 4.20
CA THR A 142 -3.36 4.42 3.19
C THR A 142 -3.47 3.39 2.07
N LEU A 143 -3.50 3.89 0.84
CA LEU A 143 -3.59 3.07 -0.38
C LEU A 143 -2.51 3.52 -1.36
N ASN A 144 -1.60 2.62 -1.71
CA ASN A 144 -0.66 2.85 -2.79
C ASN A 144 -1.04 2.00 -4.00
N ILE A 145 -1.44 2.67 -5.08
CA ILE A 145 -1.76 2.07 -6.38
C ILE A 145 -0.93 2.71 -7.49
N GLY A 146 0.24 3.28 -7.16
CA GLY A 146 1.13 3.88 -8.14
C GLY A 146 1.55 2.86 -9.20
N GLN A 147 1.73 3.30 -10.44
CA GLN A 147 2.10 2.51 -11.61
C GLN A 147 1.07 1.43 -12.00
N CYS A 148 -0.13 1.43 -11.40
CA CYS A 148 -1.24 0.60 -11.85
C CYS A 148 -1.89 1.20 -13.10
N VAL A 149 -1.26 1.01 -14.26
CA VAL A 149 -1.60 1.66 -15.54
C VAL A 149 -3.00 1.32 -16.11
N ARG A 150 -3.72 0.38 -15.50
CA ARG A 150 -5.09 0.00 -15.89
C ARG A 150 -6.16 0.69 -15.04
N ILE A 151 -5.79 1.43 -14.01
CA ILE A 151 -6.71 2.24 -13.21
C ILE A 151 -6.98 3.56 -13.92
N THR A 152 -8.24 3.97 -13.95
CA THR A 152 -8.71 5.21 -14.58
C THR A 152 -9.45 6.10 -13.58
N ASP A 153 -9.99 7.23 -14.05
CA ASP A 153 -10.86 8.10 -13.25
C ASP A 153 -12.03 7.34 -12.60
N LYS A 154 -12.55 6.28 -13.24
CA LYS A 154 -13.62 5.43 -12.66
C LYS A 154 -13.16 4.76 -11.37
N GLY A 155 -11.92 4.26 -11.31
CA GLY A 155 -11.34 3.69 -10.10
C GLY A 155 -11.24 4.73 -8.98
N LEU A 156 -10.84 5.96 -9.30
CA LEU A 156 -10.79 7.04 -8.31
C LEU A 156 -12.17 7.48 -7.82
N GLU A 157 -13.17 7.54 -8.70
CA GLU A 157 -14.57 7.81 -8.32
C GLU A 157 -15.06 6.77 -7.30
N LEU A 158 -14.83 5.48 -7.58
CA LEU A 158 -15.19 4.39 -6.66
C LEU A 158 -14.48 4.50 -5.30
N ILE A 159 -13.19 4.85 -5.30
CA ILE A 159 -12.43 5.09 -4.07
C ILE A 159 -13.02 6.28 -3.29
N ALA A 160 -13.27 7.40 -3.97
CA ALA A 160 -13.80 8.61 -3.36
C ALA A 160 -15.18 8.38 -2.72
N ASP A 161 -16.03 7.57 -3.35
CA ASP A 161 -17.39 7.31 -2.90
C ASP A 161 -17.46 6.36 -1.69
N HIS A 162 -16.46 5.50 -1.48
CA HIS A 162 -16.52 4.41 -0.47
C HIS A 162 -15.44 4.48 0.61
N LEU A 163 -14.25 5.01 0.32
CA LEU A 163 -13.10 5.07 1.24
C LEU A 163 -12.98 6.45 1.90
N THR A 164 -14.07 6.91 2.51
CA THR A 164 -14.17 8.26 3.13
C THR A 164 -13.16 8.51 4.26
N GLN A 165 -12.60 7.45 4.81
CA GLN A 165 -11.62 7.44 5.89
C GLN A 165 -10.16 7.45 5.41
N LEU A 166 -9.93 7.45 4.10
CA LEU A 166 -8.60 7.42 3.50
C LEU A 166 -7.86 8.73 3.81
N THR A 167 -6.62 8.59 4.28
CA THR A 167 -5.74 9.70 4.67
C THR A 167 -4.57 9.89 3.74
N GLY A 168 -4.16 8.83 3.04
CA GLY A 168 -3.06 8.86 2.09
C GLY A 168 -3.35 8.03 0.86
N ILE A 169 -3.10 8.58 -0.32
CA ILE A 169 -3.15 7.84 -1.58
C ILE A 169 -1.94 8.15 -2.46
N ASP A 170 -1.36 7.11 -3.05
CA ASP A 170 -0.28 7.22 -4.04
C ASP A 170 -0.79 6.78 -5.41
N LEU A 171 -0.71 7.70 -6.36
CA LEU A 171 -1.15 7.57 -7.75
C LEU A 171 0.02 7.81 -8.74
N TYR A 172 1.26 7.81 -8.27
CA TYR A 172 2.43 8.03 -9.12
C TYR A 172 2.44 7.06 -10.31
N GLY A 173 2.61 7.56 -11.53
CA GLY A 173 2.71 6.70 -12.72
C GLY A 173 1.38 6.07 -13.18
N CYS A 174 0.24 6.46 -12.62
CA CYS A 174 -1.08 6.06 -13.12
C CYS A 174 -1.47 6.89 -14.34
N THR A 175 -0.97 6.51 -15.52
CA THR A 175 -1.04 7.29 -16.76
C THR A 175 -2.44 7.48 -17.36
N LYS A 176 -3.47 6.75 -16.89
CA LYS A 176 -4.86 6.87 -17.36
C LYS A 176 -5.76 7.66 -16.42
N ILE A 177 -5.22 8.21 -15.34
CA ILE A 177 -5.93 9.12 -14.45
C ILE A 177 -5.80 10.53 -15.01
N THR A 178 -6.91 11.23 -15.11
CA THR A 178 -6.97 12.61 -15.59
C THR A 178 -7.29 13.58 -14.45
N LYS A 179 -7.34 14.87 -14.77
CA LYS A 179 -7.78 15.90 -13.84
C LYS A 179 -9.15 15.59 -13.21
N ARG A 180 -10.07 14.98 -13.96
CA ARG A 180 -11.42 14.64 -13.48
C ARG A 180 -11.37 13.68 -12.28
N GLY A 181 -10.57 12.62 -12.38
CA GLY A 181 -10.40 11.68 -11.26
C GLY A 181 -9.72 12.34 -10.05
N LEU A 182 -8.74 13.23 -10.29
CA LEU A 182 -8.06 13.96 -9.22
C LEU A 182 -8.99 14.96 -8.50
N GLU A 183 -9.87 15.64 -9.23
CA GLU A 183 -10.89 16.50 -8.64
C GLU A 183 -11.84 15.71 -7.72
N ARG A 184 -12.11 14.43 -8.01
CA ARG A 184 -12.90 13.56 -7.12
C ARG A 184 -12.13 13.15 -5.88
N ILE A 185 -10.88 12.70 -6.03
CA ILE A 185 -10.10 12.18 -4.89
C ILE A 185 -9.74 13.28 -3.88
N THR A 186 -9.50 14.50 -4.35
CA THR A 186 -9.16 15.66 -3.49
C THR A 186 -10.33 16.12 -2.60
N GLN A 187 -11.57 15.71 -2.89
CA GLN A 187 -12.75 15.99 -2.07
C GLN A 187 -12.94 15.00 -0.91
N LEU A 188 -12.09 13.99 -0.78
CA LEU A 188 -12.15 13.07 0.35
C LEU A 188 -11.94 13.83 1.67
N PRO A 189 -12.83 13.65 2.67
CA PRO A 189 -12.87 14.51 3.85
C PRO A 189 -11.67 14.32 4.78
N CYS A 190 -11.04 13.13 4.75
CA CYS A 190 -9.91 12.78 5.60
C CYS A 190 -8.57 12.78 4.86
N LEU A 191 -8.53 13.09 3.57
CA LEU A 191 -7.32 12.98 2.77
C LEU A 191 -6.31 14.04 3.22
N LYS A 192 -5.08 13.61 3.48
CA LYS A 192 -3.96 14.46 3.93
C LYS A 192 -2.77 14.37 2.99
N VAL A 193 -2.56 13.21 2.37
CA VAL A 193 -1.41 12.94 1.52
C VAL A 193 -1.91 12.43 0.17
N LEU A 194 -1.59 13.14 -0.89
CA LEU A 194 -1.78 12.71 -2.27
C LEU A 194 -0.43 12.75 -2.98
N ASN A 195 0.12 11.58 -3.30
CA ASN A 195 1.36 11.47 -4.05
C ASN A 195 1.06 11.25 -5.53
N LEU A 196 1.43 12.22 -6.36
CA LEU A 196 1.42 12.07 -7.81
C LEU A 196 2.85 11.78 -8.35
N GLY A 197 3.91 12.02 -7.58
CA GLY A 197 5.29 11.95 -8.07
C GLY A 197 5.57 12.96 -9.18
N LEU A 198 6.49 12.64 -10.08
CA LEU A 198 6.88 13.48 -11.22
C LEU A 198 5.98 13.15 -12.44
N TRP A 199 4.72 13.59 -12.44
CA TRP A 199 3.90 13.45 -13.66
C TRP A 199 4.59 14.18 -14.81
N GLN A 200 4.80 13.49 -15.93
CA GLN A 200 5.41 14.04 -17.15
C GLN A 200 4.52 15.15 -17.71
N MET A 201 4.69 16.34 -17.17
CA MET A 201 4.20 17.59 -17.74
C MET A 201 5.18 18.01 -18.82
N THR A 202 4.69 18.41 -19.98
CA THR A 202 5.54 18.90 -21.08
C THR A 202 6.31 20.14 -20.62
N GLU A 203 7.42 20.50 -21.28
CA GLU A 203 8.29 21.63 -20.84
C GLU A 203 7.56 22.98 -20.69
N SER A 204 6.36 23.10 -21.27
CA SER A 204 5.44 24.24 -21.14
C SER A 204 4.64 24.27 -19.82
N GLU A 205 4.69 23.21 -19.01
CA GLU A 205 3.87 23.00 -17.81
C GLU A 205 4.75 22.75 -16.56
N ARG A 206 6.03 23.13 -16.63
CA ARG A 206 7.10 22.77 -15.68
C ARG A 206 7.06 23.42 -14.28
N VAL A 207 5.91 23.89 -13.82
CA VAL A 207 5.74 24.32 -12.42
C VAL A 207 4.76 23.37 -11.75
N ARG A 208 5.12 22.88 -10.54
CA ARG A 208 4.35 22.02 -9.62
C ARG A 208 4.67 20.53 -9.65
N VAL A 209 5.78 20.16 -8.99
CA VAL A 209 5.91 18.84 -8.36
C VAL A 209 4.88 18.75 -7.24
N ALA A 210 3.91 17.85 -7.35
CA ALA A 210 2.77 17.81 -6.45
C ALA A 210 2.79 16.59 -5.53
N VAL A 211 3.50 16.71 -4.41
CA VAL A 211 2.97 16.15 -3.15
C VAL A 211 1.91 17.14 -2.70
N VAL A 212 0.66 16.83 -3.02
CA VAL A 212 -0.47 17.61 -2.54
C VAL A 212 -0.71 17.17 -1.11
N VAL A 213 -0.39 18.05 -0.16
CA VAL A 213 -0.84 17.89 1.22
C VAL A 213 -2.18 18.62 1.31
N VAL A 214 -3.29 17.88 1.22
CA VAL A 214 -4.61 18.49 1.47
C VAL A 214 -4.68 18.80 2.96
N ARG A 215 -4.38 20.05 3.36
CA ARG A 215 -4.63 20.50 4.73
C ARG A 215 -6.13 20.71 4.89
N GLY A 216 -6.70 20.04 5.90
CA GLY A 216 -8.13 20.11 6.21
C GLY A 216 -8.59 21.55 6.43
N ARG A 217 -9.81 21.85 5.99
CA ARG A 217 -10.46 23.16 6.10
C ARG A 217 -10.39 23.71 7.54
N ARG A 218 -9.81 24.92 7.65
CA ARG A 218 -9.72 25.86 8.80
C ARG A 218 -8.64 25.55 9.84
N GLU A 219 -7.54 26.30 9.76
CA GLU A 219 -7.19 27.33 10.75
C GLU A 219 -6.08 28.23 10.17
N LEU A 220 -6.39 29.52 10.03
CA LEU A 220 -5.41 30.57 9.83
C LEU A 220 -4.52 30.59 11.07
N ALA A 221 -3.25 30.22 10.92
CA ALA A 221 -2.24 30.51 11.93
C ALA A 221 -1.02 31.07 11.20
N GLU A 222 -1.06 32.38 10.99
CA GLU A 222 0.13 33.22 10.95
C GLU A 222 0.86 33.06 12.29
N ASP A 223 1.89 32.22 12.39
CA ASP A 223 3.08 32.53 13.20
C ASP A 223 4.24 31.55 12.96
N ALA A 224 5.46 32.05 13.13
CA ALA A 224 6.75 31.34 13.11
C ALA A 224 7.38 31.01 11.73
N GLY A 225 7.85 32.05 11.04
CA GLY A 225 9.29 32.25 10.79
C GLY A 225 10.14 31.18 10.07
N VAL A 226 9.57 30.18 9.41
CA VAL A 226 10.32 29.24 8.54
C VAL A 226 9.94 29.50 7.08
N PRO A 227 10.90 29.70 6.15
CA PRO A 227 10.57 29.87 4.75
C PRO A 227 10.09 28.53 4.18
N VAL A 228 8.78 28.31 4.23
CA VAL A 228 8.12 27.24 3.48
C VAL A 228 7.94 27.78 2.06
N MET A 229 8.65 27.22 1.07
CA MET A 229 8.30 27.39 -0.34
C MET A 229 7.00 26.63 -0.60
N ALA A 230 5.88 27.21 -0.17
CA ALA A 230 4.55 26.74 -0.48
C ALA A 230 4.14 27.35 -1.82
N GLU A 231 4.20 26.57 -2.89
CA GLU A 231 3.51 26.94 -4.13
C GLU A 231 2.05 26.50 -4.00
N VAL A 232 1.11 27.42 -4.11
CA VAL A 232 -0.31 27.05 -4.22
C VAL A 232 -0.51 26.52 -5.62
N CYS A 233 -1.00 25.28 -5.76
CA CYS A 233 -1.42 24.72 -7.04
C CYS A 233 -2.93 24.75 -7.17
N GLN A 234 -3.43 25.30 -8.28
CA GLN A 234 -4.85 25.19 -8.64
C GLN A 234 -5.05 23.94 -9.48
N VAL A 235 -5.86 23.02 -8.98
CA VAL A 235 -6.47 21.96 -9.78
C VAL A 235 -7.97 22.26 -9.84
N GLY A 236 -8.38 23.08 -10.81
CA GLY A 236 -9.76 23.62 -10.84
C GLY A 236 -9.94 24.69 -9.75
N ASP A 237 -11.10 24.68 -9.07
CA ASP A 237 -11.43 25.62 -7.97
C ASP A 237 -10.83 25.20 -6.61
N VAL A 238 -10.00 24.17 -6.57
CA VAL A 238 -9.39 23.65 -5.34
C VAL A 238 -7.99 24.24 -5.18
N GLU A 239 -7.81 25.08 -4.16
CA GLU A 239 -6.48 25.50 -3.70
C GLU A 239 -5.81 24.35 -2.97
N LEU A 240 -4.67 23.91 -3.49
CA LEU A 240 -3.85 22.87 -2.90
C LEU A 240 -2.55 23.49 -2.40
N GLU A 241 -2.28 23.37 -1.10
CA GLU A 241 -0.96 23.70 -0.53
C GLU A 241 0.03 22.60 -0.93
N LEU A 242 1.02 22.95 -1.75
CA LEU A 242 2.14 22.08 -2.05
C LEU A 242 3.19 22.22 -0.94
N THR A 243 3.62 21.10 -0.38
CA THR A 243 4.89 21.06 0.36
C THR A 243 5.83 20.15 -0.41
N ALA A 244 6.83 20.74 -1.07
CA ALA A 244 7.93 19.98 -1.64
C ALA A 244 8.77 19.39 -0.48
N VAL A 245 8.66 18.08 -0.23
CA VAL A 245 9.66 17.38 0.56
C VAL A 245 10.85 17.17 -0.35
N LEU A 246 11.79 18.12 -0.34
CA LEU A 246 13.09 17.92 -0.95
C LEU A 246 13.76 16.76 -0.20
N GLY A 247 13.83 15.60 -0.83
CA GLY A 247 14.75 14.55 -0.38
C GLY A 247 16.14 15.16 -0.36
N GLN A 248 16.73 15.26 0.84
CA GLN A 248 18.14 15.63 0.95
C GLN A 248 18.94 14.55 0.23
N GLY A 249 19.80 14.97 -0.69
CA GLY A 249 20.67 14.11 -1.49
C GLY A 249 21.74 13.39 -0.67
#